data_AF-A0A3D5A5G7-F1
#
_entry.id   AF-A0A3D5A5G7-F1
#
_cell.length_a   1.000
_cell.length_b   1.000
_cell.length_c   1.000
_cell.angle_alpha   90.00
_cell.angle_beta   90.00
_cell.angle_gamma   90.00
#
_symmetry.space_group_name_H-M   'P 1'
#
loop_
_entity.id
_entity.type
_entity.pdbx_description
1 polymer ?
#
loop_
_entity_poly.entity_id
_entity_poly.type
_entity_poly.pdbx_seq_one_letter_code
_entity_poly.pdbx_strand_id
1 'polypeptide(L)'
;ISKYYKLIENAGKNKELPFRYVAMMLDRKLTREGKEQIYGTQVYMQMVNNPKTGKKEPFEYVLPIKDAKNVNKRRKKAGFDSTVEENAQRLGVVYKVYTQDQINDIINK
;
A
#
# COMPACT_ATOMS: atom_id res chain seq x y z
N ILE A 1 2.76 -12.94 8.85
CA ILE A 1 2.62 -12.94 7.37
C ILE A 1 3.81 -13.57 6.70
N SER A 2 5.04 -13.17 7.03
CA SER A 2 6.25 -13.71 6.40
C SER A 2 6.34 -15.24 6.45
N LYS A 3 5.95 -15.87 7.58
CA LYS A 3 5.87 -17.34 7.75
C LYS A 3 5.01 -18.06 6.70
N TYR A 4 3.91 -17.46 6.25
CA TYR A 4 2.94 -18.08 5.34
C TYR A 4 3.01 -17.55 3.90
N TYR A 5 3.79 -16.50 3.66
CA TYR A 5 3.88 -15.88 2.34
C TYR A 5 4.35 -16.87 1.27
N LYS A 6 5.33 -17.73 1.58
CA LYS A 6 5.86 -18.73 0.64
C LYS A 6 4.79 -19.74 0.19
N LEU A 7 3.89 -20.13 1.08
CA LEU A 7 2.76 -21.01 0.73
C LEU A 7 1.80 -20.32 -0.25
N ILE A 8 1.45 -19.06 0.05
CA ILE A 8 0.54 -18.25 -0.78
C ILE A 8 1.17 -17.98 -2.15
N GLU A 9 2.46 -17.68 -2.19
CA GLU A 9 3.23 -17.48 -3.42
C GLU A 9 3.22 -18.75 -4.29
N ASN A 10 3.44 -19.92 -3.69
CA ASN A 10 3.39 -21.20 -4.41
C ASN A 10 2.00 -21.49 -4.97
N ALA A 11 0.93 -21.28 -4.19
CA ALA A 11 -0.45 -21.43 -4.68
C ALA A 11 -0.75 -20.53 -5.87
N GLY A 12 -0.24 -19.29 -5.88
CA GLY A 12 -0.36 -18.39 -7.03
C GLY A 12 0.44 -18.84 -8.25
N LYS A 13 1.65 -19.36 -8.07
CA LYS A 13 2.48 -19.93 -9.15
C LYS A 13 1.81 -21.15 -9.80
N ASN A 14 1.18 -21.99 -8.98
CA ASN A 14 0.44 -23.18 -9.42
C ASN A 14 -0.97 -22.87 -9.96
N LYS A 15 -1.38 -21.59 -10.00
CA LYS A 15 -2.73 -21.16 -10.41
C LYS A 15 -3.87 -21.69 -9.52
N GLU A 16 -3.56 -22.15 -8.31
CA GLU A 16 -4.52 -22.54 -7.28
C GLU A 16 -5.17 -21.31 -6.63
N LEU A 17 -4.53 -20.14 -6.72
CA LEU A 17 -4.99 -18.87 -6.18
C LEU A 17 -4.82 -17.76 -7.22
N PRO A 18 -5.83 -16.89 -7.48
CA PRO A 18 -5.64 -15.72 -8.33
C PRO A 18 -4.48 -14.85 -7.86
N PHE A 19 -3.57 -14.52 -8.79
CA PHE A 19 -2.29 -13.89 -8.45
C PHE A 19 -2.42 -12.54 -7.75
N ARG A 20 -3.52 -11.79 -7.99
CA ARG A 20 -3.84 -10.55 -7.25
C ARG A 20 -3.83 -10.74 -5.73
N TYR A 21 -4.20 -11.90 -5.21
CA TYR A 21 -4.19 -12.17 -3.77
C TYR A 21 -2.76 -12.38 -3.25
N VAL A 22 -1.87 -12.99 -4.06
CA VAL A 22 -0.44 -13.03 -3.77
C VAL A 22 0.14 -11.63 -3.71
N ALA A 23 -0.20 -10.78 -4.68
CA ALA A 23 0.23 -9.38 -4.73
C ALA A 23 -0.19 -8.57 -3.49
N MET A 24 -1.44 -8.71 -3.03
CA MET A 24 -1.91 -8.09 -1.79
C MET A 24 -1.13 -8.57 -0.56
N MET A 25 -0.84 -9.87 -0.50
CA MET A 25 -0.10 -10.46 0.62
C MET A 25 1.37 -10.05 0.61
N LEU A 26 1.96 -9.87 -0.56
CA LEU A 26 3.31 -9.33 -0.71
C LEU A 26 3.38 -7.90 -0.18
N ASP A 27 2.50 -7.02 -0.61
CA ASP A 27 2.48 -5.64 -0.12
C ASP A 27 2.31 -5.60 1.40
N ARG A 28 1.38 -6.39 1.97
CA ARG A 28 1.17 -6.47 3.41
C ARG A 28 2.40 -7.01 4.17
N LYS A 29 3.16 -7.93 3.56
CA LYS A 29 4.43 -8.41 4.12
C LYS A 29 5.46 -7.29 4.12
N LEU A 30 5.64 -6.62 2.97
CA LEU A 30 6.64 -5.57 2.78
C LEU A 30 6.41 -4.39 3.73
N THR A 31 5.17 -3.93 3.86
CA THR A 31 4.87 -2.80 4.75
C THR A 31 5.08 -3.13 6.22
N ARG A 32 4.80 -4.37 6.66
CA ARG A 32 5.17 -4.84 8.01
C ARG A 32 6.67 -4.92 8.25
N GLU A 33 7.46 -5.01 7.19
CA GLU A 33 8.93 -4.99 7.22
C GLU A 33 9.50 -3.57 7.00
N GLY A 34 8.66 -2.53 6.99
CA GLY A 34 9.08 -1.15 6.74
C GLY A 34 9.52 -0.88 5.29
N LYS A 35 9.15 -1.76 4.35
CA LYS A 35 9.52 -1.66 2.93
C LYS A 35 8.36 -1.12 2.10
N GLU A 36 8.72 -0.49 1.00
CA GLU A 36 7.79 0.00 0.00
C GLU A 36 6.99 -1.14 -0.65
N GLN A 37 5.76 -0.81 -1.05
CA GLN A 37 4.85 -1.69 -1.74
C GLN A 37 5.25 -1.88 -3.21
N ILE A 38 4.74 -2.95 -3.82
CA ILE A 38 4.88 -3.23 -5.25
C ILE A 38 3.58 -2.90 -6.00
N TYR A 39 2.42 -3.14 -5.38
CA TYR A 39 1.09 -3.03 -6.01
C TYR A 39 0.17 -1.95 -5.40
N GLY A 40 0.58 -1.31 -4.30
CA GLY A 40 -0.15 -0.18 -3.69
C GLY A 40 -1.47 -0.59 -3.04
N THR A 41 -1.51 -1.71 -2.32
CA THR A 41 -2.76 -2.27 -1.76
C THR A 41 -3.01 -1.90 -0.30
N GLN A 42 -1.99 -1.44 0.43
CA GLN A 42 -2.05 -1.09 1.84
C GLN A 42 -2.13 0.42 2.01
N VAL A 43 -3.05 0.82 2.89
CA VAL A 43 -3.19 2.18 3.40
C VAL A 43 -2.84 2.21 4.88
N TYR A 44 -2.56 3.39 5.40
CA TYR A 44 -2.35 3.63 6.81
C TYR A 44 -3.05 4.90 7.24
N MET A 45 -3.42 4.95 8.52
CA MET A 45 -3.96 6.13 9.18
C MET A 45 -3.26 6.30 10.51
N GLN A 46 -2.89 7.54 10.82
CA GLN A 46 -2.46 7.92 12.16
C GLN A 46 -2.86 9.35 12.47
N MET A 47 -2.97 9.67 13.75
CA MET A 47 -3.26 11.03 14.18
C MET A 47 -1.97 11.86 14.21
N VAL A 48 -1.92 12.96 13.47
CA VAL A 48 -0.79 13.91 13.45
C VAL A 48 -1.21 15.26 14.01
N ASN A 49 -0.27 16.04 14.54
CA ASN A 49 -0.58 17.38 15.00
C ASN A 49 -0.77 18.31 13.79
N ASN A 50 -1.89 19.04 13.75
CA ASN A 50 -2.06 20.10 12.77
C ASN A 50 -1.44 21.40 13.34
N PRO A 51 -0.38 21.94 12.74
CA PRO A 51 0.30 23.13 13.27
C PRO A 51 -0.54 24.41 13.17
N LYS A 52 -1.60 24.42 12.34
CA LYS A 52 -2.51 25.56 12.22
C LYS A 52 -3.59 25.57 13.30
N THR A 53 -4.09 24.39 13.69
CA THR A 53 -5.21 24.26 14.63
C THR A 53 -4.77 23.84 16.03
N GLY A 54 -3.55 23.31 16.17
CA GLY A 54 -3.02 22.72 17.40
C GLY A 54 -3.69 21.38 17.79
N LYS A 55 -4.61 20.87 16.96
CA LYS A 55 -5.36 19.65 17.24
C LYS A 55 -4.75 18.45 16.51
N LYS A 56 -4.99 17.26 17.04
CA LYS A 56 -4.70 16.01 16.34
C LYS A 56 -5.74 15.77 15.25
N GLU A 57 -5.29 15.52 14.04
CA GLU A 57 -6.12 15.24 12.87
C GLU A 57 -5.65 13.95 12.18
N PRO A 58 -6.56 13.18 11.55
CA PRO A 58 -6.18 11.94 10.87
C PRO A 58 -5.36 12.25 9.60
N PHE A 59 -4.20 11.62 9.49
CA PHE A 59 -3.41 11.56 8.27
C PHE A 59 -3.55 10.16 7.67
N GLU A 60 -4.35 10.08 6.62
CA GLU A 60 -4.63 8.87 5.85
C GLU A 60 -3.87 8.87 4.53
N TYR A 61 -3.19 7.77 4.22
CA TYR A 61 -2.36 7.70 3.01
C TYR A 61 -2.15 6.27 2.54
N VAL A 62 -1.89 6.12 1.24
CA VAL A 62 -1.35 4.87 0.69
C VAL A 62 0.14 4.82 1.07
N LEU A 63 0.57 3.71 1.67
CA LEU A 63 1.98 3.52 2.04
C LEU A 63 2.88 3.60 0.78
N PRO A 64 4.15 4.03 0.90
CA PRO A 64 5.04 4.25 -0.25
C PRO A 64 5.09 3.06 -1.21
N ILE A 65 5.21 3.35 -2.51
CA ILE A 65 5.23 2.37 -3.60
C ILE A 65 6.51 2.57 -4.40
N LYS A 66 7.36 1.52 -4.48
CA LYS A 66 8.72 1.59 -5.03
C LYS A 66 8.84 2.19 -6.44
N ASP A 67 7.80 2.01 -7.25
CA ASP A 67 7.70 2.57 -8.59
C ASP A 67 6.24 2.93 -8.88
N ALA A 68 5.74 3.94 -8.16
CA ALA A 68 4.34 4.38 -8.26
C ALA A 68 3.93 4.67 -9.71
N LYS A 69 4.83 5.23 -10.53
CA LYS A 69 4.56 5.57 -11.94
C LYS A 69 4.08 4.38 -12.78
N ASN A 70 4.62 3.18 -12.54
CA ASN A 70 4.22 1.98 -13.30
C ASN A 70 3.33 1.01 -12.51
N VAL A 71 2.79 1.42 -11.35
CA VAL A 71 2.03 0.52 -10.47
C VAL A 71 0.80 -0.06 -11.16
N ASN A 72 0.04 0.76 -11.90
CA ASN A 72 -1.17 0.30 -12.58
C ASN A 72 -0.88 -0.69 -13.71
N LYS A 73 0.27 -0.58 -14.37
CA LYS A 73 0.74 -1.60 -15.34
C LYS A 73 1.00 -2.94 -14.65
N ARG A 74 1.60 -2.94 -13.45
CA ARG A 74 1.82 -4.16 -12.65
C ARG A 74 0.50 -4.73 -12.14
N ARG A 75 -0.39 -3.89 -11.63
CA ARG A 75 -1.73 -4.28 -11.14
C ARG A 75 -2.54 -4.98 -12.23
N LYS A 76 -2.60 -4.41 -13.44
CA LYS A 76 -3.28 -5.03 -14.58
C LYS A 76 -2.70 -6.42 -14.90
N LYS A 77 -1.37 -6.55 -14.95
CA LYS A 77 -0.70 -7.85 -15.18
C LYS A 77 -0.96 -8.88 -14.08
N ALA A 78 -1.12 -8.43 -12.84
CA ALA A 78 -1.42 -9.30 -11.70
C ALA A 78 -2.91 -9.69 -11.59
N GLY A 79 -3.77 -9.17 -12.47
CA GLY A 79 -5.21 -9.49 -12.50
C GLY A 79 -6.05 -8.66 -11.52
N PHE A 80 -5.62 -7.44 -11.20
CA PHE A 80 -6.48 -6.46 -10.52
C PHE A 80 -7.39 -5.77 -11.53
N ASP A 81 -8.64 -5.58 -11.15
CA ASP A 81 -9.65 -4.88 -11.95
C ASP A 81 -9.73 -3.38 -11.63
N SER A 82 -8.86 -2.90 -10.71
CA SER A 82 -8.78 -1.49 -10.30
C SER A 82 -7.36 -0.97 -10.35
N THR A 83 -7.24 0.32 -10.63
CA THR A 83 -6.05 1.15 -10.40
C THR A 83 -5.75 1.33 -8.91
N VAL A 84 -4.58 1.86 -8.58
CA VAL A 84 -4.24 2.21 -7.19
C VAL A 84 -5.13 3.34 -6.68
N GLU A 85 -5.48 4.29 -7.54
CA GLU A 85 -6.36 5.41 -7.27
C GLU A 85 -7.76 4.93 -6.87
N GLU A 86 -8.39 4.09 -7.69
CA GLU A 86 -9.71 3.52 -7.42
C GLU A 86 -9.70 2.66 -6.16
N ASN A 87 -8.63 1.89 -5.93
CA ASN A 87 -8.49 1.10 -4.72
C ASN A 87 -8.34 1.98 -3.46
N ALA A 88 -7.59 3.08 -3.54
CA ALA A 88 -7.45 4.02 -2.43
C ALA A 88 -8.80 4.66 -2.11
N GLN A 89 -9.52 5.13 -3.14
CA GLN A 89 -10.86 5.70 -3.00
C GLN A 89 -11.84 4.70 -2.37
N ARG A 90 -11.83 3.43 -2.80
CA ARG A 90 -12.63 2.35 -2.20
C ARG A 90 -12.30 2.13 -0.72
N LEU A 91 -11.08 2.43 -0.30
CA LEU A 91 -10.60 2.34 1.08
C LEU A 91 -10.79 3.64 1.88
N GLY A 92 -11.43 4.66 1.30
CA GLY A 92 -11.66 5.96 1.94
C GLY A 92 -10.48 6.92 1.90
N VAL A 93 -9.40 6.57 1.21
CA VAL A 93 -8.15 7.35 1.18
C VAL A 93 -7.98 8.06 -0.15
N VAL A 94 -7.67 9.36 -0.12
CA VAL A 94 -7.28 10.10 -1.32
C VAL A 94 -5.89 9.67 -1.75
N TYR A 95 -5.75 9.17 -2.97
CA TYR A 95 -4.45 8.74 -3.47
C TYR A 95 -3.51 9.92 -3.68
N LYS A 96 -2.34 9.85 -3.05
CA LYS A 96 -1.20 10.72 -3.29
C LYS A 96 0.07 9.91 -3.12
N VAL A 97 1.05 10.15 -4.00
CA VAL A 97 2.37 9.53 -3.89
C VAL A 97 3.12 10.20 -2.75
N TYR A 98 3.59 9.40 -1.80
CA TYR A 98 4.44 9.82 -0.71
C TYR A 98 5.74 9.02 -0.71
N THR A 99 6.86 9.70 -0.44
CA THR A 99 8.10 9.05 0.01
C THR A 99 8.05 8.81 1.52
N GLN A 100 8.92 7.93 2.01
CA GLN A 100 9.03 7.72 3.47
C GLN A 100 9.45 9.01 4.18
N ASP A 101 10.35 9.81 3.59
CA ASP A 101 10.80 11.08 4.16
C ASP A 101 9.65 12.09 4.27
N GLN A 102 8.82 12.22 3.23
CA GLN A 102 7.65 13.10 3.27
C GLN A 102 6.65 12.70 4.36
N ILE A 103 6.47 11.39 4.59
CA ILE A 103 5.63 10.88 5.67
C ILE A 103 6.25 11.24 7.03
N ASN A 104 7.55 11.01 7.22
CA ASN A 104 8.24 11.34 8.46
C ASN A 104 8.16 12.84 8.76
N ASP A 105 8.32 13.69 7.74
CA ASP A 105 8.17 15.15 7.86
C ASP A 105 6.76 15.57 8.25
N ILE A 106 5.72 14.82 7.87
CA ILE A 106 4.34 15.10 8.26
C ILE A 106 4.09 14.63 9.71
N ILE A 107 4.63 13.47 10.09
CA ILE A 107 4.44 12.88 11.42
C ILE A 107 5.15 13.69 12.51
N ASN A 108 6.36 14.18 12.22
CA ASN A 108 7.23 14.83 13.20
C ASN A 108 7.03 16.35 13.29
N LYS A 109 6.06 16.91 12.56
CA LYS A 109 5.63 18.31 12.68
C LYS A 109 4.66 18.49 13.84
#